data_AF-A0A7C1KC16-F1
#
_entry.id   AF-A0A7C1KC16-F1
#
_cell.length_a   1.000
_cell.length_b   1.000
_cell.length_c   1.000
_cell.angle_alpha   90.00
_cell.angle_beta   90.00
_cell.angle_gamma   90.00
#
_symmetry.space_group_name_H-M   'P 1'
#
loop_
_entity.id
_entity.type
_entity.pdbx_description
1 polymer ?
#
loop_
_entity_poly.entity_id
_entity_poly.type
_entity_poly.pdbx_seq_one_letter_code
_entity_poly.pdbx_strand_id
1 'polypeptide(L)'
;MTSQPPAARERHERWTEQQIVVRQVTHIQASWTEQARGEPGAFTLQLILDNGVTEYVLRPTATDLQVLLQLFQQSGTAMFDTNRKVLMFSDVAIKTGG
;
A
#
# COMPACT_ATOMS: atom_id res chain seq x y z
N MET A 1 26.32 15.42 -36.95
CA MET A 1 25.87 15.31 -35.55
C MET A 1 24.49 15.94 -35.45
N THR A 2 23.44 15.11 -35.48
CA THR A 2 22.05 15.60 -35.50
C THR A 2 21.54 15.64 -34.08
N SER A 3 21.38 16.85 -33.52
CA SER A 3 20.76 17.06 -32.20
C SER A 3 19.26 16.75 -32.29
N GLN A 4 18.78 15.87 -31.43
CA GLN A 4 17.38 15.42 -31.36
C GLN A 4 16.44 16.57 -30.95
N PRO A 5 15.22 16.66 -31.52
CA PRO A 5 14.31 17.79 -31.28
C PRO A 5 13.80 17.84 -29.82
N PRO A 6 13.50 19.03 -29.28
CA PRO A 6 13.12 19.27 -27.88
C PRO A 6 11.91 18.43 -27.39
N ALA A 7 11.02 18.02 -28.29
CA ALA A 7 9.87 17.17 -27.98
C ALA A 7 10.25 15.78 -27.39
N ALA A 8 11.47 15.29 -27.62
CA ALA A 8 11.93 14.03 -27.01
C ALA A 8 12.30 14.18 -25.52
N ARG A 9 12.79 15.37 -25.11
CA ARG A 9 13.12 15.70 -23.72
C ARG A 9 11.86 16.00 -22.90
N GLU A 10 10.92 16.74 -23.47
CA GLU A 10 9.61 17.00 -22.85
C GLU A 10 8.75 15.74 -22.67
N ARG A 11 8.98 14.70 -23.49
CA ARG A 11 8.37 13.38 -23.28
C ARG A 11 9.07 12.62 -22.14
N HIS A 12 10.39 12.73 -22.00
CA HIS A 12 11.11 12.10 -20.88
C HIS A 12 10.79 12.76 -19.54
N GLU A 13 10.64 14.09 -19.49
CA GLU A 13 10.20 14.80 -18.28
C GLU A 13 8.77 14.42 -17.87
N ARG A 14 7.84 14.31 -18.83
CA ARG A 14 6.47 13.81 -18.58
C ARG A 14 6.40 12.37 -18.06
N TRP A 15 7.38 11.52 -18.37
CA TRP A 15 7.50 10.17 -17.81
C TRP A 15 8.20 10.14 -16.44
N THR A 16 8.99 11.17 -16.12
CA THR A 16 9.68 11.33 -14.82
C THR A 16 8.70 11.78 -13.73
N GLU A 17 7.57 12.40 -14.12
CA GLU A 17 6.48 12.85 -13.25
C GLU A 17 5.25 11.92 -13.30
N GLN A 18 5.41 10.60 -13.38
CA GLN A 18 4.38 9.76 -12.76
C GLN A 18 4.47 10.02 -11.27
N GLN A 19 3.79 11.06 -10.79
CA GLN A 19 3.82 11.49 -9.39
C GLN A 19 3.63 10.27 -8.50
N ILE A 20 4.73 9.83 -7.87
CA ILE A 20 4.71 8.75 -6.91
C ILE A 20 3.99 9.32 -5.69
N VAL A 21 2.71 9.00 -5.57
CA VAL A 21 1.88 9.44 -4.44
C VAL A 21 2.01 8.39 -3.34
N VAL A 22 3.11 8.49 -2.59
CA VAL A 22 3.36 7.71 -1.37
C VAL A 22 2.81 8.46 -0.18
N ARG A 23 1.96 7.79 0.59
CA ARG A 23 1.23 8.37 1.74
C ARG A 23 1.48 7.57 3.00
N GLN A 24 1.43 8.21 4.15
CA GLN A 24 1.62 7.54 5.42
C GLN A 24 0.34 6.78 5.80
N VAL A 25 0.46 5.51 6.18
CA VAL A 25 -0.63 4.78 6.82
C VAL A 25 -0.65 5.18 8.29
N THR A 26 -1.72 5.85 8.70
CA THR A 26 -1.86 6.35 10.08
C THR A 26 -2.73 5.44 10.93
N HIS A 27 -3.74 4.81 10.35
CA HIS A 27 -4.58 3.81 11.00
C HIS A 27 -4.96 2.72 10.01
N ILE A 28 -5.31 1.54 10.55
CA ILE A 28 -5.88 0.44 9.78
C ILE A 28 -7.19 -0.02 10.41
N GLN A 29 -8.13 -0.46 9.59
CA GLN A 29 -9.37 -1.06 10.04
C GLN A 29 -9.63 -2.36 9.26
N ALA A 30 -9.71 -3.47 9.98
CA ALA A 30 -10.06 -4.76 9.40
C ALA A 30 -11.55 -5.04 9.58
N SER A 31 -12.18 -5.60 8.57
CA SER A 31 -13.58 -6.04 8.62
C SER A 31 -13.77 -7.35 7.88
N TRP A 32 -14.83 -8.07 8.24
CA TRP A 32 -15.24 -9.33 7.61
C TRP A 32 -16.72 -9.25 7.28
N THR A 33 -17.08 -9.70 6.09
CA THR A 33 -18.45 -9.67 5.60
C THR A 33 -18.84 -11.04 5.06
N GLU A 34 -19.92 -11.62 5.61
CA GLU A 34 -20.55 -12.82 5.06
C GLU A 34 -20.98 -12.57 3.61
N GLN A 35 -20.60 -13.46 2.68
CA GLN A 35 -20.97 -13.32 1.27
C GLN A 35 -22.27 -14.06 0.96
N ALA A 36 -22.41 -15.26 1.52
CA ALA A 36 -23.62 -16.07 1.50
C ALA A 36 -23.67 -16.93 2.76
N ARG A 37 -24.88 -17.35 3.14
CA ARG A 37 -25.08 -18.16 4.34
C ARG A 37 -24.29 -19.46 4.26
N GLY A 38 -23.35 -19.64 5.18
CA GLY A 38 -22.52 -20.84 5.29
C GLY A 38 -21.31 -20.88 4.34
N GLU A 39 -21.12 -19.87 3.50
CA GLU A 39 -19.94 -19.73 2.64
C GLU A 39 -18.83 -18.92 3.35
N PRO A 40 -17.57 -19.08 2.95
CA PRO A 40 -16.50 -18.21 3.42
C PRO A 40 -16.82 -16.73 3.15
N GLY A 41 -16.72 -15.90 4.20
CA GLY A 41 -16.85 -14.46 4.05
C GLY A 41 -15.58 -13.81 3.49
N ALA A 42 -15.68 -12.53 3.16
CA ALA A 42 -14.58 -11.76 2.61
C ALA A 42 -14.02 -10.80 3.65
N PHE A 43 -12.69 -10.77 3.76
CA PHE A 43 -12.01 -9.75 4.55
C PHE A 43 -11.76 -8.49 3.72
N THR A 44 -11.83 -7.35 4.39
CA THR A 44 -11.29 -6.08 3.90
C THR A 44 -10.36 -5.48 4.94
N LEU A 45 -9.31 -4.80 4.45
CA LEU A 45 -8.41 -4.00 5.26
C LEU A 45 -8.40 -2.58 4.70
N GLN A 46 -8.96 -1.64 5.43
CA GLN A 46 -8.97 -0.23 5.09
C GLN A 46 -7.72 0.45 5.68
N LEU A 47 -6.96 1.11 4.81
CA LEU A 47 -5.83 1.95 5.15
C LEU A 47 -6.34 3.39 5.26
N ILE A 48 -6.12 4.03 6.41
CA ILE A 48 -6.41 5.44 6.64
C ILE A 48 -5.09 6.20 6.47
N LEU A 49 -5.02 6.99 5.40
CA LEU A 49 -3.82 7.66 4.94
C LEU A 49 -3.79 9.12 5.41
N ASP A 50 -2.60 9.59 5.78
CA ASP A 50 -2.31 10.98 6.15
C ASP A 50 -3.34 11.56 7.16
N ASN A 51 -3.66 10.82 8.23
CA ASN A 51 -4.63 11.16 9.27
C ASN A 51 -6.08 11.33 8.78
N GLY A 52 -6.48 10.54 7.76
CA GLY A 52 -7.86 10.52 7.25
C GLY A 52 -8.11 11.44 6.07
N VAL A 53 -7.05 12.03 5.49
CA VAL A 53 -7.16 12.80 4.24
C VAL A 53 -7.55 11.90 3.07
N THR A 54 -7.12 10.63 3.09
CA THR A 54 -7.42 9.66 2.03
C THR A 54 -7.54 8.28 2.63
N GLU A 55 -8.29 7.41 1.97
CA GLU A 55 -8.47 6.01 2.39
C GLU A 55 -8.25 5.07 1.21
N TYR A 56 -7.82 3.85 1.50
CA TYR A 56 -7.69 2.80 0.50
C TYR A 56 -8.11 1.44 1.06
N VAL A 57 -8.92 0.68 0.32
CA VAL A 57 -9.43 -0.63 0.76
C VAL A 57 -8.72 -1.75 0.02
N LEU A 58 -8.07 -2.63 0.79
CA LEU A 58 -7.52 -3.90 0.33
C LEU A 58 -8.56 -5.01 0.53
N ARG A 59 -8.54 -6.01 -0.35
CA ARG A 59 -9.32 -7.26 -0.24
C ARG A 59 -8.37 -8.46 -0.15
N PRO A 60 -7.64 -8.62 0.95
CA PRO A 60 -6.67 -9.71 1.09
C PRO A 60 -7.37 -11.06 1.28
N THR A 61 -6.64 -12.15 1.05
CA THR A 61 -7.02 -13.45 1.59
C THR A 61 -6.89 -13.44 3.12
N ALA A 62 -7.48 -14.43 3.82
CA ALA A 62 -7.32 -14.53 5.28
C ALA A 62 -5.85 -14.70 5.70
N THR A 63 -5.08 -15.48 4.94
CA THR A 63 -3.64 -15.69 5.17
C THR A 63 -2.85 -14.40 4.98
N ASP A 64 -3.10 -13.67 3.89
CA ASP A 64 -2.41 -12.40 3.65
C ASP A 64 -2.77 -11.35 4.70
N LEU A 65 -4.05 -11.30 5.13
CA LEU A 65 -4.48 -10.39 6.19
C LEU A 65 -3.70 -10.66 7.47
N GLN A 66 -3.52 -11.92 7.86
CA GLN A 66 -2.75 -12.26 9.06
C GLN A 66 -1.29 -11.77 8.97
N VAL A 67 -0.64 -11.98 7.82
CA VAL A 67 0.73 -11.50 7.59
C VAL A 67 0.80 -9.98 7.64
N LEU A 68 -0.15 -9.29 7.00
CA LEU A 68 -0.22 -7.83 7.01
C LEU A 68 -0.38 -7.28 8.44
N LEU A 69 -1.29 -7.84 9.23
CA LEU A 69 -1.50 -7.43 10.62
C LEU A 69 -0.25 -7.64 11.48
N GLN A 70 0.50 -8.73 11.26
CA GLN A 70 1.77 -8.96 11.94
C GLN A 70 2.83 -7.93 11.55
N LEU A 71 2.95 -7.60 10.26
CA LEU A 71 3.88 -6.57 9.78
C LEU A 71 3.53 -5.18 10.35
N PHE A 72 2.24 -4.83 10.44
CA PHE A 72 1.80 -3.60 11.10
C PHE A 72 2.15 -3.56 12.59
N GLN A 73 2.03 -4.69 13.31
CA GLN A 73 2.40 -4.76 14.72
C GLN A 73 3.90 -4.68 14.96
N GLN A 74 4.71 -5.12 13.99
CA GLN A 74 6.17 -5.20 14.13
C GLN A 74 6.92 -4.01 13.53
N SER A 75 6.24 -3.13 12.80
CA SER A 75 6.84 -1.96 12.15
C SER A 75 6.67 -0.71 13.00
N GLY A 76 7.65 0.20 12.91
CA GLY A 76 7.52 1.53 13.51
C GLY A 76 6.63 2.45 12.66
N THR A 77 6.71 2.32 11.34
CA THR A 77 5.91 3.10 10.39
C THR A 77 5.55 2.29 9.15
N ALA A 78 4.47 2.67 8.49
CA ALA A 78 4.04 2.09 7.21
C ALA A 78 3.67 3.19 6.21
N MET A 79 4.06 2.98 4.96
CA MET A 79 3.79 3.87 3.83
C MET A 79 3.09 3.10 2.71
N PHE A 80 2.21 3.77 1.97
CA PHE A 80 1.49 3.18 0.86
C PHE A 80 1.70 3.98 -0.42
N ASP A 81 2.29 3.34 -1.43
CA ASP A 81 2.32 3.87 -2.78
C ASP A 81 0.95 3.65 -3.43
N THR A 82 0.17 4.73 -3.51
CA THR A 82 -1.19 4.67 -4.02
C THR A 82 -1.26 4.45 -5.54
N ASN A 83 -0.18 4.68 -6.28
CA ASN A 83 -0.13 4.42 -7.71
C ASN A 83 0.20 2.94 -7.97
N ARG A 84 1.30 2.47 -7.36
CA ARG A 84 1.79 1.09 -7.56
C ARG A 84 1.10 0.05 -6.70
N LYS A 85 0.26 0.48 -5.75
CA LYS A 85 -0.44 -0.37 -4.77
C LYS A 85 0.53 -1.21 -3.92
N VAL A 86 1.63 -0.59 -3.52
CA VAL A 86 2.67 -1.23 -2.70
C VAL A 86 2.61 -0.71 -1.29
N LEU A 87 2.46 -1.62 -0.33
CA LEU A 87 2.55 -1.34 1.09
C LEU A 87 3.97 -1.61 1.57
N MET A 88 4.59 -0.62 2.19
CA MET A 88 5.97 -0.63 2.65
C MET A 88 5.99 -0.46 4.16
N PHE A 89 6.73 -1.33 4.84
CA PHE A 89 6.86 -1.33 6.29
C PHE A 89 8.31 -1.03 6.68
N SER A 90 8.51 -0.04 7.54
CA SER A 90 9.83 0.39 8.00
C SER A 90 10.04 0.00 9.47
N ASP A 91 11.30 -0.13 9.86
CA ASP A 91 11.69 -0.49 11.24
C ASP A 91 11.03 -1.80 11.71
N VAL A 92 10.90 -2.77 10.80
CA VAL A 92 10.30 -4.07 11.11
C VAL A 92 11.21 -4.82 12.08
N ALA A 93 10.70 -5.11 13.27
CA ALA A 93 11.41 -5.87 14.29
C ALA A 93 11.66 -7.31 13.83
N ILE A 94 12.89 -7.60 13.40
CA ILE A 94 13.31 -8.96 13.04
C ILE A 94 13.68 -9.71 14.32
N LYS A 95 12.81 -10.61 14.76
CA LYS A 95 13.16 -11.57 15.81
C LYS A 95 14.15 -12.59 15.23
N THR A 96 15.44 -12.38 15.44
CA THR A 96 16.43 -13.42 15.20
C THR A 96 16.23 -14.49 16.28
N GLY A 97 15.73 -15.66 15.89
CA GLY A 97 15.48 -16.75 16.83
C GLY A 97 16.77 -17.17 17.56
N GLY A 98 16.67 -17.32 18.88
CA GLY A 98 17.63 -18.07 19.70
C GLY A 98 17.21 -19.52 19.83
#